data_AF-A0AA43DBN4-F1
#
_entry.id   AF-A0AA43DBN4-F1
#
_cell.length_a   1.000
_cell.length_b   1.000
_cell.length_c   1.000
_cell.angle_alpha   90.00
_cell.angle_beta   90.00
_cell.angle_gamma   90.00
#
_symmetry.space_group_name_H-M   'P 1'
#
loop_
_entity.id
_entity.type
_entity.pdbx_description
1 polymer ?
#
loop_
_entity_poly.entity_id
_entity_poly.type
_entity_poly.pdbx_seq_one_letter_code
_entity_poly.pdbx_strand_id
1 'polypeptide(L)'
;KRKQILSSVGISAIAIFLLLKGINQYGDPIRWIRFDDVSQTLMSFFNITKYPPSLQYLLITLGVTILFLAWSEKWSGKIADFFCVFGRVPFFYYIVHIYLIHLMALVLAELTGYGWQALILHKFISRVDELKGYGLNLWMVYLIWIVVVISLYPICKFFDHYKQTHKEKWWLSYL
;
A
#
# COMPACT_ATOMS: atom_id res chain seq x y z
N LYS A 1 22.15 -19.97 3.19
CA LYS A 1 21.18 -20.82 2.45
C LYS A 1 19.87 -20.08 2.16
N ARG A 2 18.96 -19.85 3.14
CA ARG A 2 17.66 -19.15 2.88
C ARG A 2 17.81 -17.79 2.20
N LYS A 3 18.62 -16.87 2.75
CA LYS A 3 18.94 -15.57 2.14
C LYS A 3 19.37 -15.67 0.67
N GLN A 4 20.27 -16.60 0.35
CA GLN A 4 20.76 -16.78 -1.03
C GLN A 4 19.65 -17.26 -1.97
N ILE A 5 18.78 -18.16 -1.51
CA ILE A 5 17.63 -18.63 -2.30
C ILE A 5 16.67 -17.48 -2.56
N LEU A 6 16.26 -16.74 -1.51
CA LEU A 6 15.34 -15.62 -1.64
C LEU A 6 15.92 -14.51 -2.53
N SER A 7 17.19 -14.14 -2.32
CA SER A 7 17.85 -13.16 -3.20
C SER A 7 17.92 -13.63 -4.64
N SER A 8 18.26 -14.90 -4.89
CA SER A 8 18.30 -15.46 -6.25
C SER A 8 16.91 -15.40 -6.90
N VAL A 9 15.88 -15.90 -6.22
CA VAL A 9 14.49 -15.89 -6.72
C VAL A 9 14.00 -14.47 -6.98
N GLY A 10 14.24 -13.53 -6.06
CA GLY A 10 13.86 -12.13 -6.21
C GLY A 10 14.55 -11.46 -7.40
N ILE A 11 15.86 -11.65 -7.55
CA ILE A 11 16.64 -11.11 -8.67
C ILE A 11 16.19 -11.74 -10.00
N SER A 12 15.99 -13.06 -10.04
CA SER A 12 15.50 -13.74 -11.24
C SER A 12 14.11 -13.25 -11.64
N ALA A 13 13.20 -13.05 -10.69
CA ALA A 13 11.87 -12.51 -10.98
C ALA A 13 11.93 -11.10 -11.57
N ILE A 14 12.77 -10.22 -11.01
CA ILE A 14 12.99 -8.86 -11.53
C ILE A 14 13.66 -8.89 -12.91
N ALA A 15 14.64 -9.77 -13.12
CA ALA A 15 15.31 -9.92 -14.41
C ALA A 15 14.33 -10.42 -15.48
N ILE A 16 13.51 -11.44 -15.18
CA ILE A 16 12.46 -11.92 -16.09
C ILE A 16 11.45 -10.81 -16.37
N PHE A 17 11.06 -10.03 -15.36
CA PHE A 17 10.20 -8.85 -15.56
C PHE A 17 10.81 -7.87 -16.56
N LEU A 18 12.08 -7.48 -16.39
CA LEU A 18 12.77 -6.54 -17.28
C LEU A 18 12.90 -7.08 -18.70
N LEU A 19 13.20 -8.38 -18.86
CA LEU A 19 13.29 -9.03 -20.16
C LEU A 19 11.93 -9.04 -20.88
N LEU A 20 10.87 -9.48 -20.20
CA LEU A 20 9.52 -9.49 -20.76
C LEU A 20 9.01 -8.08 -21.07
N LYS A 21 9.28 -7.12 -20.18
CA LYS A 21 8.87 -5.73 -20.39
C LYS A 21 9.64 -5.09 -21.54
N GLY A 22 10.93 -5.39 -21.69
CA GLY A 22 11.75 -4.95 -22.82
C GLY A 22 11.26 -5.49 -24.16
N ILE A 23 10.89 -6.78 -24.23
CA ILE A 23 10.32 -7.40 -25.44
C ILE A 23 8.93 -6.83 -25.75
N ASN A 24 8.16 -6.45 -24.72
CA ASN A 24 6.87 -5.76 -24.83
C ASN A 24 5.77 -6.53 -25.59
N GLN A 25 5.87 -7.87 -25.64
CA GLN A 25 4.89 -8.72 -26.33
C GLN A 25 4.05 -9.59 -25.39
N TYR A 26 4.59 -9.99 -24.24
CA TYR A 26 3.98 -10.98 -23.35
C TYR A 26 4.06 -10.58 -21.87
N GLY A 27 3.11 -11.06 -21.08
CA GLY A 27 3.10 -10.97 -19.62
C GLY A 27 2.31 -9.80 -19.03
N ASP A 28 1.89 -8.83 -19.85
CA ASP A 28 0.89 -7.82 -19.50
C ASP A 28 -0.03 -7.55 -20.70
N PRO A 29 -1.35 -7.37 -20.49
CA PRO A 29 -2.26 -7.04 -21.59
C PRO A 29 -1.99 -5.65 -22.19
N ILE A 30 -1.40 -4.74 -21.42
CA ILE A 30 -1.10 -3.38 -21.84
C ILE A 30 0.39 -3.30 -22.21
N ARG A 31 0.65 -3.03 -23.49
CA ARG A 31 2.00 -2.76 -23.99
C ARG A 31 2.42 -1.35 -23.60
N TRP A 32 3.67 -1.19 -23.18
CA TRP A 32 4.20 0.15 -22.95
C TRP A 32 4.49 0.84 -24.29
N ILE A 33 4.33 2.14 -24.31
CA ILE A 33 4.53 3.01 -25.47
C ILE A 33 5.62 4.03 -25.15
N ARG A 34 6.44 4.38 -26.14
CA ARG A 34 7.43 5.44 -26.05
C ARG A 34 6.77 6.79 -26.34
N PHE A 35 6.97 7.75 -25.45
CA PHE A 35 6.55 9.13 -25.58
C PHE A 35 7.77 10.02 -25.86
N ASP A 36 7.53 11.27 -26.28
CA ASP A 36 8.59 12.27 -26.47
C ASP A 36 9.25 12.65 -25.14
N ASP A 37 8.44 12.70 -24.07
CA ASP A 37 8.92 12.94 -22.73
C ASP A 37 9.41 11.64 -22.06
N VAL A 38 10.62 11.72 -21.49
CA VAL A 38 11.26 10.59 -20.81
C VAL A 38 10.46 10.16 -19.59
N SER A 39 9.88 11.10 -18.84
CA SER A 39 9.13 10.77 -17.62
C SER A 39 7.85 10.01 -17.95
N GLN A 40 7.11 10.42 -18.99
CA GLN A 40 5.93 9.71 -19.49
C GLN A 40 6.28 8.32 -20.02
N THR A 41 7.42 8.18 -20.70
CA THR A 41 7.92 6.87 -21.15
C THR A 41 8.23 5.95 -19.98
N LEU A 42 8.86 6.45 -18.92
CA LEU A 42 9.11 5.67 -17.70
C LEU A 42 7.81 5.29 -16.99
N MET A 43 6.84 6.20 -16.89
CA MET A 43 5.53 5.90 -16.32
C MET A 43 4.81 4.81 -17.12
N SER A 44 4.84 4.90 -18.45
CA SER A 44 4.31 3.90 -19.38
C SER A 44 4.99 2.55 -19.21
N PHE A 45 6.32 2.52 -19.04
CA PHE A 45 7.08 1.30 -18.78
C PHE A 45 6.71 0.65 -17.45
N PHE A 46 6.41 1.41 -16.40
CA PHE A 46 5.96 0.87 -15.11
C PHE A 46 4.44 0.78 -14.96
N ASN A 47 3.68 1.12 -16.00
CA ASN A 47 2.24 0.90 -16.04
C ASN A 47 1.96 -0.58 -16.31
N ILE A 48 1.58 -1.29 -15.25
CA ILE A 48 1.41 -2.74 -15.25
C ILE A 48 0.03 -3.06 -14.66
N THR A 49 -0.68 -3.98 -15.29
CA THR A 49 -2.07 -4.29 -14.98
C THR A 49 -2.20 -5.06 -13.66
N LYS A 50 -2.82 -4.42 -12.67
CA LYS A 50 -3.04 -5.00 -11.34
C LYS A 50 -4.30 -5.88 -11.25
N TYR A 51 -5.34 -5.58 -12.03
CA TYR A 51 -6.64 -6.24 -11.94
C TYR A 51 -7.19 -6.60 -13.33
N PRO A 52 -7.25 -7.90 -13.69
CA PRO A 52 -6.63 -9.04 -13.00
C PRO A 52 -5.09 -8.90 -12.97
N PRO A 53 -4.40 -9.51 -12.00
CA PRO A 53 -2.95 -9.34 -11.87
C PRO A 53 -2.24 -9.97 -13.06
N SER A 54 -1.47 -9.17 -13.80
CA SER A 54 -0.65 -9.66 -14.89
C SER A 54 0.59 -10.41 -14.38
N LEU A 55 1.20 -11.22 -15.25
CA LEU A 55 2.46 -11.90 -14.92
C LEU A 55 3.54 -10.87 -14.57
N GLN A 56 3.63 -9.78 -15.33
CA GLN A 56 4.58 -8.70 -15.06
C GLN A 56 4.31 -8.05 -13.71
N TYR A 57 3.04 -7.86 -13.33
CA TYR A 57 2.68 -7.30 -12.02
C TYR A 57 3.17 -8.22 -10.90
N LEU A 58 2.93 -9.53 -11.02
CA LEU A 58 3.38 -10.51 -10.05
C LEU A 58 4.90 -10.57 -9.94
N LEU A 59 5.62 -10.60 -11.08
CA LEU A 59 7.08 -10.70 -11.11
C LEU A 59 7.75 -9.53 -10.41
N ILE A 60 7.36 -8.29 -10.72
CA ILE A 60 8.01 -7.11 -10.11
C ILE A 60 7.63 -6.96 -8.64
N THR A 61 6.36 -7.14 -8.29
CA THR A 61 5.89 -6.93 -6.91
C THR A 61 6.40 -8.02 -5.96
N LEU A 62 6.28 -9.30 -6.34
CA LEU A 62 6.81 -10.41 -5.55
C LEU A 62 8.34 -10.43 -5.59
N GLY A 63 8.97 -10.14 -6.73
CA GLY A 63 10.42 -10.09 -6.86
C GLY A 63 11.05 -9.09 -5.89
N VAL A 64 10.55 -7.86 -5.85
CA VAL A 64 10.99 -6.83 -4.91
C VAL A 64 10.68 -7.22 -3.46
N THR A 65 9.49 -7.77 -3.19
CA THR A 65 9.10 -8.18 -1.81
C THR A 65 9.98 -9.32 -1.28
N ILE A 66 10.27 -10.32 -2.10
CA ILE A 66 11.13 -11.46 -1.76
C ILE A 66 12.58 -10.99 -1.56
N LEU A 67 13.06 -10.09 -2.42
CA LEU A 67 14.40 -9.50 -2.29
C LEU A 67 14.52 -8.71 -0.98
N PHE A 68 13.51 -7.87 -0.69
CA PHE A 68 13.44 -7.13 0.57
C PHE A 68 13.46 -8.08 1.76
N LEU A 69 12.64 -9.13 1.76
CA LEU A 69 12.59 -10.14 2.81
C LEU A 69 13.96 -10.83 3.03
N ALA A 70 14.69 -11.13 1.94
CA ALA A 70 16.01 -11.73 2.02
C ALA A 70 17.02 -10.87 2.80
N TRP A 71 16.85 -9.55 2.76
CA TRP A 71 17.77 -8.60 3.39
C TRP A 71 17.27 -8.11 4.75
N SER A 72 15.95 -8.02 4.94
CA SER A 72 15.33 -7.52 6.16
C SER A 72 15.24 -8.56 7.28
N GLU A 73 15.46 -9.86 7.00
CA GLU A 73 15.31 -10.97 7.96
C GLU A 73 16.12 -10.78 9.26
N LYS A 74 17.27 -10.09 9.19
CA LYS A 74 18.15 -9.84 10.35
C LYS A 74 18.08 -8.40 10.87
N TRP A 75 17.19 -7.58 10.33
CA TRP A 75 17.06 -6.20 10.80
C TRP A 75 16.50 -6.19 12.21
N SER A 76 17.14 -5.43 13.08
CA SER A 76 16.76 -5.29 14.49
C SER A 76 16.92 -3.83 14.92
N GLY A 77 16.23 -3.46 16.00
CA GLY A 77 16.25 -2.12 16.56
C GLY A 77 14.93 -1.37 16.36
N LYS A 78 14.89 -0.15 16.90
CA LYS A 78 13.65 0.63 17.08
C LYS A 78 12.83 0.84 15.80
N ILE A 79 13.49 1.01 14.66
CA ILE A 79 12.82 1.21 13.36
C ILE A 79 12.16 -0.09 12.89
N ALA A 80 12.88 -1.22 12.98
CA ALA A 80 12.30 -2.53 12.66
C ALA A 80 11.13 -2.85 13.59
N ASP A 81 11.30 -2.60 14.89
CA ASP A 81 10.25 -2.79 15.89
C ASP A 81 9.01 -1.93 15.60
N PHE A 82 9.21 -0.68 15.15
CA PHE A 82 8.13 0.22 14.73
C PHE A 82 7.28 -0.39 13.61
N PHE A 83 7.91 -0.84 12.52
CA PHE A 83 7.19 -1.46 11.40
C PHE A 83 6.58 -2.82 11.79
N CYS A 84 7.26 -3.60 12.65
CA CYS A 84 6.76 -4.89 13.10
C CYS A 84 5.48 -4.79 13.94
N VAL A 85 5.23 -3.68 14.65
CA VAL A 85 3.95 -3.46 15.35
C VAL A 85 2.78 -3.55 14.37
N PHE A 86 2.84 -2.79 13.26
CA PHE A 86 1.79 -2.84 12.24
C PHE A 86 1.66 -4.22 11.60
N GLY A 87 2.78 -4.91 11.39
CA GLY A 87 2.79 -6.28 10.85
C GLY A 87 2.18 -7.35 11.76
N ARG A 88 2.15 -7.13 13.09
CA ARG A 88 1.54 -8.06 14.06
C ARG A 88 0.04 -7.88 14.22
N VAL A 89 -0.46 -6.66 13.99
CA VAL A 89 -1.88 -6.31 14.09
C VAL A 89 -2.41 -5.66 12.80
N PRO A 90 -2.16 -6.23 11.61
CA PRO A 90 -2.43 -5.57 10.33
C PRO A 90 -3.93 -5.39 10.09
N PHE A 91 -4.76 -6.34 10.56
CA PHE A 91 -6.21 -6.26 10.40
C PHE A 91 -6.82 -5.20 11.32
N PHE A 92 -6.39 -5.15 12.59
CA PHE A 92 -6.74 -4.06 13.49
C PHE A 92 -6.36 -2.68 12.91
N TYR A 93 -5.13 -2.52 12.42
CA TYR A 93 -4.70 -1.29 11.76
C TYR A 93 -5.63 -0.93 10.60
N TYR A 94 -5.93 -1.88 9.71
CA TYR A 94 -6.80 -1.67 8.56
C TYR A 94 -8.18 -1.12 8.97
N ILE A 95 -8.80 -1.72 9.99
CA ILE A 95 -10.10 -1.30 10.50
C ILE A 95 -10.02 0.10 11.10
N VAL A 96 -9.11 0.36 12.03
CA VAL A 96 -9.05 1.67 12.69
C VAL A 96 -8.69 2.77 11.68
N HIS A 97 -7.75 2.48 10.79
CA HIS A 97 -7.32 3.37 9.73
C HIS A 97 -8.48 3.79 8.81
N ILE A 98 -9.32 2.85 8.33
CA ILE A 98 -10.39 3.18 7.37
C ILE A 98 -11.41 4.14 7.98
N TYR A 99 -11.76 3.95 9.25
CA TYR A 99 -12.67 4.86 9.96
C TYR A 99 -12.02 6.21 10.25
N LEU A 100 -10.75 6.23 10.63
CA LEU A 100 -10.02 7.47 10.89
C LEU A 100 -9.94 8.34 9.65
N ILE A 101 -9.50 7.80 8.50
CA ILE A 101 -9.40 8.58 7.27
C ILE A 101 -10.77 9.04 6.77
N HIS A 102 -11.83 8.23 7.00
CA HIS A 102 -13.18 8.60 6.60
C HIS A 102 -13.72 9.75 7.47
N LEU A 103 -13.48 9.70 8.78
CA LEU A 103 -13.81 10.78 9.70
C LEU A 103 -13.06 12.07 9.35
N MET A 104 -11.76 11.97 9.04
CA MET A 104 -10.98 13.12 8.59
C MET A 104 -11.53 13.70 7.29
N ALA A 105 -11.98 12.85 6.36
CA ALA A 105 -12.63 13.30 5.14
C ALA A 105 -13.96 14.01 5.44
N LEU A 106 -14.79 13.51 6.37
CA LEU A 106 -16.05 14.16 6.77
C LEU A 106 -15.81 15.57 7.30
N VAL A 107 -14.80 15.72 8.17
CA VAL A 107 -14.38 17.03 8.68
C VAL A 107 -13.88 17.93 7.55
N LEU A 108 -13.07 17.41 6.63
CA LEU A 108 -12.56 18.19 5.50
C LEU A 108 -13.70 18.66 4.57
N ALA A 109 -14.69 17.81 4.29
CA ALA A 109 -15.85 18.16 3.48
C ALA A 109 -16.67 19.28 4.11
N GLU A 110 -16.83 19.25 5.43
CA GLU A 110 -17.47 20.34 6.18
C GLU A 110 -16.68 21.65 6.08
N LEU A 111 -15.37 21.59 6.31
CA LEU A 111 -14.49 22.77 6.28
C LEU A 111 -14.36 23.39 4.88
N THR A 112 -14.49 22.58 3.83
CA THR A 112 -14.42 23.03 2.43
C THR A 112 -15.78 23.46 1.87
N GLY A 113 -16.86 23.37 2.67
CA GLY A 113 -18.20 23.81 2.29
C GLY A 113 -18.99 22.82 1.42
N TYR A 114 -18.46 21.61 1.20
CA TYR A 114 -19.18 20.52 0.53
C TYR A 114 -20.23 19.86 1.43
N GLY A 115 -20.06 20.00 2.75
CA GLY A 115 -20.91 19.37 3.76
C GLY A 115 -20.54 17.91 4.00
N TRP A 116 -20.53 17.48 5.26
CA TRP A 116 -20.19 16.09 5.62
C TRP A 116 -21.12 15.06 4.97
N GLN A 117 -22.37 15.42 4.68
CA GLN A 117 -23.37 14.53 4.07
C GLN A 117 -22.97 14.04 2.68
N ALA A 118 -22.20 14.84 1.93
CA ALA A 118 -21.71 14.47 0.60
C ALA A 118 -20.77 13.26 0.63
N LEU A 119 -20.20 12.93 1.79
CA LEU A 119 -19.37 11.73 1.97
C LEU A 119 -20.14 10.49 2.45
N ILE A 120 -21.48 10.56 2.52
CA ILE A 120 -22.31 9.36 2.63
C ILE A 120 -22.41 8.72 1.23
N LEU A 121 -21.34 8.01 0.88
CA LEU A 121 -21.10 7.49 -0.45
C LEU A 121 -21.98 6.27 -0.78
N HIS A 122 -22.79 6.40 -1.83
CA HIS A 122 -23.50 5.27 -2.46
C HIS A 122 -22.76 4.73 -3.70
N LYS A 123 -21.77 5.47 -4.19
CA LYS A 123 -20.90 5.16 -5.32
C LYS A 123 -19.46 5.49 -4.94
N PHE A 124 -18.50 5.00 -5.72
CA PHE A 124 -17.09 5.33 -5.51
C PHE A 124 -16.88 6.86 -5.57
N ILE A 125 -16.05 7.41 -4.67
CA ILE A 125 -15.92 8.86 -4.43
C ILE A 125 -15.67 9.68 -5.72
N SER A 126 -14.89 9.15 -6.66
CA SER A 126 -14.58 9.82 -7.93
C SER A 126 -15.73 9.86 -8.94
N ARG A 127 -16.88 9.25 -8.60
CA ARG A 127 -18.09 9.18 -9.44
C ARG A 127 -19.28 9.91 -8.81
N VAL A 128 -19.05 10.70 -7.76
CA VAL A 128 -20.07 11.52 -7.11
C VAL A 128 -19.93 12.95 -7.63
N ASP A 129 -20.94 13.44 -8.35
CA ASP A 129 -20.90 14.75 -8.98
C ASP A 129 -20.80 15.90 -7.96
N GLU A 130 -21.41 15.74 -6.79
CA GLU A 130 -21.37 16.69 -5.67
C GLU A 130 -19.94 16.92 -5.14
N LEU A 131 -19.04 15.95 -5.33
CA LEU A 131 -17.64 16.02 -4.88
C LEU A 131 -16.68 16.44 -5.99
N LYS A 132 -17.18 17.00 -7.11
CA LYS A 132 -16.30 17.54 -8.15
C LYS A 132 -15.45 18.69 -7.58
N GLY A 133 -14.13 18.57 -7.72
CA GLY A 133 -13.17 19.52 -7.15
C GLY A 133 -12.82 19.26 -5.68
N TYR A 134 -13.50 18.32 -5.01
CA TYR A 134 -13.17 17.91 -3.66
C TYR A 134 -11.89 17.07 -3.65
N GLY A 135 -10.95 17.46 -2.79
CA GLY A 135 -9.68 16.78 -2.63
C GLY A 135 -8.57 17.73 -2.21
N LEU A 136 -7.44 17.15 -1.82
CA LEU A 136 -6.24 17.90 -1.48
C LEU A 136 -5.17 17.68 -2.54
N ASN A 137 -4.21 18.59 -2.62
CA ASN A 137 -3.05 18.38 -3.47
C ASN A 137 -2.24 17.16 -2.98
N LEU A 138 -1.42 16.59 -3.87
CA LEU A 138 -0.72 15.34 -3.59
C LEU A 138 0.20 15.43 -2.36
N TRP A 139 0.86 16.57 -2.16
CA TRP A 139 1.76 16.75 -1.01
C TRP A 139 1.03 16.80 0.34
N MET A 140 -0.13 17.44 0.41
CA MET A 140 -0.97 17.45 1.60
C MET A 140 -1.52 16.05 1.91
N VAL A 141 -1.88 15.27 0.88
CA VAL A 141 -2.29 13.87 1.06
C VAL A 141 -1.16 13.06 1.70
N TYR A 142 0.09 13.23 1.25
CA TYR A 142 1.23 12.56 1.87
C TYR A 142 1.48 13.00 3.31
N LEU A 143 1.33 14.28 3.63
CA LEU A 143 1.46 14.79 4.99
C LEU A 143 0.41 14.17 5.91
N ILE A 144 -0.86 14.19 5.49
CA ILE A 144 -1.96 13.57 6.24
C ILE A 144 -1.71 12.07 6.43
N TRP A 145 -1.26 11.37 5.39
CA TRP A 145 -0.93 9.96 5.48
C TRP A 145 0.16 9.68 6.53
N ILE A 146 1.25 10.48 6.57
CA ILE A 146 2.29 10.37 7.60
C ILE A 146 1.70 10.58 9.00
N VAL A 147 0.89 11.63 9.17
CA VAL A 147 0.25 11.94 10.46
C VAL A 147 -0.65 10.79 10.91
N VAL A 148 -1.46 10.24 10.01
CA VAL A 148 -2.34 9.09 10.29
C VAL A 148 -1.51 7.88 10.74
N VAL A 149 -0.47 7.49 9.99
CA VAL A 149 0.39 6.36 10.33
C VAL A 149 1.04 6.54 11.72
N ILE A 150 1.59 7.74 11.99
CA ILE A 150 2.22 8.04 13.29
C ILE A 150 1.20 8.02 14.42
N SER A 151 0.01 8.60 14.20
CA SER A 151 -1.05 8.66 15.22
C SER A 151 -1.60 7.28 15.59
N LEU A 152 -1.64 6.36 14.63
CA LEU A 152 -2.13 4.99 14.84
C LEU A 152 -1.09 4.08 15.50
N TYR A 153 0.20 4.42 15.45
CA TYR A 153 1.26 3.64 16.07
C TYR A 153 1.02 3.31 17.56
N PRO A 154 0.76 4.28 18.47
CA PRO A 154 0.54 3.96 19.88
C PRO A 154 -0.69 3.07 20.10
N ILE A 155 -1.76 3.26 19.31
CA ILE A 155 -2.98 2.46 19.39
C ILE A 155 -2.69 1.01 18.96
N CYS A 156 -1.97 0.82 17.86
CA CYS A 156 -1.56 -0.50 17.40
C CYS A 156 -0.62 -1.19 18.39
N LYS A 157 0.31 -0.43 18.99
CA LYS A 157 1.24 -0.96 19.98
C LYS A 157 0.53 -1.42 21.26
N PHE A 158 -0.46 -0.65 21.71
CA PHE A 158 -1.32 -1.05 22.83
C PHE A 158 -2.08 -2.35 22.52
N PHE A 159 -2.71 -2.42 21.35
CA PHE A 159 -3.46 -3.60 20.94
C PHE A 159 -2.58 -4.84 20.76
N ASP A 160 -1.38 -4.67 20.19
CA ASP A 160 -0.37 -5.73 20.08
C ASP A 160 0.02 -6.30 21.46
N HIS A 161 0.26 -5.43 22.46
CA HIS A 161 0.53 -5.86 23.83
C HIS A 161 -0.67 -6.59 24.46
N TYR A 162 -1.89 -6.07 24.24
CA TYR A 162 -3.12 -6.71 24.71
C TYR A 162 -3.31 -8.11 24.11
N LYS A 163 -3.13 -8.24 22.80
CA LYS A 163 -3.21 -9.52 22.07
C LYS A 163 -2.20 -10.54 22.58
N GLN A 164 -0.97 -10.10 22.88
CA GLN A 164 0.08 -11.00 23.38
C GLN A 164 -0.14 -11.46 24.83
N THR A 165 -0.81 -10.65 25.65
CA THR A 165 -1.11 -10.96 27.06
C THR A 165 -2.37 -11.80 27.23
N HIS A 166 -3.32 -11.75 26.28
CA HIS A 166 -4.61 -12.43 26.35
C HIS A 166 -4.76 -13.55 25.30
N LYS A 167 -3.79 -14.45 25.25
CA LYS A 167 -3.75 -15.56 24.26
C LYS A 167 -4.89 -16.57 24.41
N GLU A 168 -5.57 -16.58 25.56
CA GLU A 168 -6.73 -17.42 25.83
C GLU A 168 -7.95 -17.07 24.96
N LYS A 169 -8.02 -15.84 24.42
CA LYS A 169 -9.14 -15.41 23.59
C LYS A 169 -8.87 -15.72 22.12
N TRP A 170 -9.52 -16.77 21.61
CA TRP A 170 -9.32 -17.27 20.24
C TRP A 170 -9.51 -16.20 19.14
N TRP A 171 -10.46 -15.28 19.31
CA TRP A 171 -10.78 -14.23 18.33
C TRP A 171 -9.68 -13.17 18.18
N LEU A 172 -8.86 -12.96 19.22
CA LEU A 172 -7.71 -12.05 19.15
C LEU A 172 -6.62 -12.56 18.21
N SER A 173 -6.60 -13.84 17.87
CA SER A 173 -5.65 -14.37 16.87
C SER A 173 -5.93 -13.79 15.48
N TYR A 174 -7.21 -13.57 15.16
CA TYR A 174 -7.68 -13.10 13.86
C TYR A 174 -7.60 -11.57 13.69
N LEU A 175 -7.66 -10.80 14.79
CA LEU A 175 -7.57 -9.33 14.82
C LEU A 175 -6.15 -8.83 15.05
#